data_AF-A0A4U5PZN0-F1
#
_entry.id   AF-A0A4U5PZN0-F1
#
_cell.length_a   1.000
_cell.length_b   1.000
_cell.length_c   1.000
_cell.angle_alpha   90.00
_cell.angle_beta   90.00
_cell.angle_gamma   90.00
#
_symmetry.space_group_name_H-M   'P 1'
#
loop_
_entity.id
_entity.type
_entity.pdbx_description
1 polymer ?
#
loop_
_entity_poly.entity_id
_entity_poly.type
_entity_poly.pdbx_seq_one_letter_code
_entity_poly.pdbx_strand_id
1 'polypeptide(L)'
;MLGSLTIVVAHHMYSMPPYPYLATDYGTQLSLFTHHMWIGGFLIVGAVAHAAIFMVRDYDPTTRYNDLLDRVLRHRDAIISHLNWVCIFLGFHSFGLYIHNDTMSALGRPQDIFSDTAIQLQPVFAQWIQNTHALAPGATASTSLTWGGDDLVAVGGDGCFVTYSIRNRGFFFWYIHAFTIHVTVLILLKGVLFARSSRLIPDKANLGFRFPTWKRGDKVSAWDHVFLGLFWMYNAISVVPFQLENAIRCLG
;
A
#
# COMPACT_ATOMS: atom_id res chain seq x y z
N MET A 1 6.46 -3.93 -12.64
CA MET A 1 6.56 -2.47 -12.83
C MET A 1 5.27 -1.84 -13.32
N LEU A 2 4.62 -2.37 -14.35
CA LEU A 2 3.37 -1.77 -14.89
C LEU A 2 2.30 -1.51 -13.81
N GLY A 3 2.05 -2.46 -12.90
CA GLY A 3 1.07 -2.24 -11.83
C GLY A 3 1.43 -1.15 -10.83
N SER A 4 2.72 -0.95 -10.54
CA SER A 4 3.17 0.18 -9.72
C SER A 4 2.99 1.51 -10.46
N LEU A 5 3.25 1.51 -11.77
CA LEU A 5 3.04 2.68 -12.61
C LEU A 5 1.57 3.10 -12.66
N THR A 6 0.62 2.15 -12.77
CA THR A 6 -0.81 2.51 -12.78
C THR A 6 -1.26 3.12 -11.45
N ILE A 7 -0.73 2.66 -10.31
CA ILE A 7 -0.97 3.29 -9.00
C ILE A 7 -0.42 4.73 -8.97
N VAL A 8 0.79 4.94 -9.48
CA VAL A 8 1.38 6.30 -9.58
C VAL A 8 0.53 7.19 -10.49
N VAL A 9 0.05 6.67 -11.62
CA VAL A 9 -0.87 7.39 -12.52
C VAL A 9 -2.14 7.80 -11.79
N ALA A 10 -2.72 6.93 -10.94
CA ALA A 10 -3.89 7.27 -10.13
C ALA A 10 -3.61 8.49 -9.22
N HIS A 11 -2.50 8.45 -8.46
CA HIS A 11 -2.12 9.55 -7.58
C HIS A 11 -1.81 10.85 -8.33
N HIS A 12 -1.17 10.77 -9.49
CA HIS A 12 -0.87 11.94 -10.32
C HIS A 12 -2.12 12.53 -10.97
N MET A 13 -3.02 11.72 -11.54
CA MET A 13 -4.22 12.24 -12.21
C MET A 13 -5.20 12.93 -11.24
N TYR A 14 -5.27 12.44 -10.00
CA TYR A 14 -6.08 13.08 -8.96
C TYR A 14 -5.49 14.43 -8.52
N SER A 15 -4.18 14.49 -8.26
CA SER A 15 -3.51 15.71 -7.78
C SER A 15 -3.14 16.71 -8.88
N MET A 16 -3.07 16.26 -10.13
CA MET A 16 -2.75 17.05 -11.33
C MET A 16 -3.70 16.61 -12.47
N PRO A 17 -4.98 17.00 -12.43
CA PRO A 17 -5.98 16.70 -13.46
C PRO A 17 -5.53 17.18 -14.84
N PRO A 18 -5.27 16.26 -15.78
CA PRO A 18 -4.69 16.62 -17.07
C PRO A 18 -5.75 17.09 -18.09
N TYR A 19 -7.03 16.94 -17.79
CA TYR A 19 -8.14 17.21 -18.72
C TYR A 19 -9.00 18.40 -18.25
N PRO A 20 -9.47 19.26 -19.18
CA PRO A 20 -10.40 20.34 -18.87
C PRO A 20 -11.66 19.83 -18.16
N TYR A 21 -12.13 20.57 -17.15
CA TYR A 21 -13.33 20.25 -16.35
C TYR A 21 -13.30 18.93 -15.57
N LEU A 22 -12.19 18.19 -15.60
CA LEU A 22 -12.07 16.95 -14.83
C LEU A 22 -11.99 17.21 -13.32
N ALA A 23 -11.43 18.34 -12.90
CA ALA A 23 -11.29 18.68 -11.48
C ALA A 23 -12.65 18.91 -10.79
N THR A 24 -13.66 19.40 -11.52
CA THR A 24 -15.03 19.61 -11.02
C THR A 24 -15.90 18.36 -11.12
N ASP A 25 -15.55 17.40 -11.97
CA ASP A 25 -16.25 16.12 -12.06
C ASP A 25 -15.70 15.11 -11.05
N TYR A 26 -16.19 15.22 -9.82
CA TYR A 26 -15.79 14.34 -8.71
C TYR A 26 -16.07 12.85 -8.98
N GLY A 27 -17.15 12.55 -9.72
CA GLY A 27 -17.52 11.17 -10.07
C GLY A 27 -16.48 10.52 -10.98
N THR A 28 -16.03 11.25 -12.01
CA THR A 28 -14.98 10.77 -12.91
C THR A 28 -13.62 10.69 -12.21
N GLN A 29 -13.27 11.65 -11.36
CA GLN A 29 -12.02 11.61 -10.57
C GLN A 29 -11.94 10.38 -9.66
N LEU A 30 -12.98 10.14 -8.86
CA LEU A 30 -13.04 8.99 -7.96
C LEU A 30 -13.01 7.66 -8.74
N SER A 31 -13.72 7.60 -9.86
CA SER A 31 -13.77 6.42 -10.72
C SER A 31 -12.40 6.10 -11.33
N LEU A 32 -11.73 7.11 -11.93
CA LEU A 32 -10.42 6.94 -12.54
C LEU A 32 -9.35 6.54 -11.53
N PHE A 33 -9.34 7.17 -10.36
CA PHE A 33 -8.43 6.81 -9.28
C PHE A 33 -8.63 5.36 -8.85
N THR A 34 -9.86 5.00 -8.49
CA THR A 34 -10.19 3.65 -8.01
C THR A 34 -9.87 2.58 -9.06
N HIS A 35 -10.20 2.85 -10.32
CA HIS A 35 -9.92 1.96 -11.44
C HIS A 35 -8.42 1.65 -11.60
N HIS A 36 -7.58 2.69 -11.65
CA HIS A 36 -6.14 2.52 -11.84
C HIS A 36 -5.44 1.88 -10.62
N MET A 37 -5.94 2.16 -9.41
CA MET A 37 -5.50 1.50 -8.18
C MET A 37 -5.74 -0.01 -8.25
N TRP A 38 -6.97 -0.44 -8.59
CA TRP A 38 -7.31 -1.86 -8.70
C TRP A 38 -6.50 -2.58 -9.79
N ILE A 39 -6.40 -2.00 -10.98
CA ILE A 39 -5.56 -2.55 -12.06
C ILE A 39 -4.12 -2.73 -11.56
N GLY A 40 -3.59 -1.75 -10.85
CA GLY A 40 -2.24 -1.81 -10.30
C GLY A 40 -2.04 -2.95 -9.31
N GLY A 41 -2.98 -3.12 -8.39
CA GLY A 41 -3.02 -4.24 -7.45
C GLY A 41 -2.95 -5.59 -8.14
N PHE A 42 -3.87 -5.83 -9.09
CA PHE A 42 -3.92 -7.08 -9.83
C PHE A 42 -2.65 -7.36 -10.62
N LEU A 43 -2.07 -6.35 -11.28
CA LEU A 43 -0.83 -6.49 -12.03
C LEU A 43 0.38 -6.77 -11.11
N ILE A 44 0.43 -6.18 -9.90
CA ILE A 44 1.48 -6.46 -8.92
C ILE A 44 1.39 -7.90 -8.41
N VAL A 45 0.19 -8.34 -7.98
CA VAL A 45 -0.02 -9.72 -7.52
C VAL A 45 0.28 -10.71 -8.64
N GLY A 46 -0.18 -10.41 -9.87
CA GLY A 46 0.10 -11.20 -11.06
C GLY A 46 1.60 -11.33 -11.36
N ALA A 47 2.37 -10.23 -11.24
CA ALA A 47 3.82 -10.28 -11.43
C ALA A 47 4.49 -11.23 -10.41
N VAL A 48 4.07 -11.20 -9.14
CA VAL A 48 4.62 -12.10 -8.13
C VAL A 48 4.19 -13.55 -8.33
N ALA A 49 2.96 -13.78 -8.81
CA ALA A 49 2.53 -15.12 -9.21
C ALA A 49 3.43 -15.70 -10.32
N HIS A 50 3.77 -14.90 -11.32
CA HIS A 50 4.71 -15.31 -12.38
C HIS A 50 6.14 -15.51 -11.87
N ALA A 51 6.60 -14.72 -10.89
CA ALA A 51 7.88 -14.94 -10.24
C ALA A 51 7.92 -16.32 -9.53
N ALA A 52 6.84 -16.71 -8.85
CA ALA A 52 6.75 -18.03 -8.24
C ALA A 52 6.67 -19.16 -9.28
N ILE A 53 5.97 -18.96 -10.41
CA ILE A 53 5.95 -19.92 -11.52
C ILE A 53 7.36 -20.13 -12.08
N PHE A 54 8.10 -19.04 -12.31
CA PHE A 54 9.51 -19.08 -12.72
C PHE A 54 10.36 -19.88 -11.72
N MET A 55 10.20 -19.63 -10.42
CA MET A 55 10.94 -20.37 -9.38
C MET A 55 10.66 -21.87 -9.40
N VAL A 56 9.44 -22.29 -9.74
CA VAL A 56 9.08 -23.71 -9.80
C VAL A 56 9.57 -24.36 -11.10
N ARG A 57 9.33 -23.72 -12.25
CA ARG A 57 9.51 -24.34 -13.57
C ARG A 57 10.88 -24.11 -14.18
N ASP A 58 11.38 -22.88 -14.12
CA ASP A 58 12.48 -22.43 -14.97
C ASP A 58 13.76 -22.16 -14.17
N TYR A 59 13.66 -22.02 -12.85
CA TYR A 59 14.84 -21.85 -11.99
C TYR A 59 15.66 -23.14 -11.88
N ASP A 60 16.91 -23.06 -12.29
CA ASP A 60 17.92 -24.11 -12.14
C ASP A 60 19.07 -23.64 -11.23
N PRO A 61 19.28 -24.26 -10.06
CA PRO A 61 20.36 -23.89 -9.14
C PRO A 61 21.76 -24.16 -9.70
N THR A 62 21.92 -25.02 -10.72
CA THR A 62 23.23 -25.32 -11.32
C THR A 62 23.75 -24.17 -12.16
N THR A 63 22.85 -23.41 -12.81
CA THR A 63 23.20 -22.27 -13.68
C THR A 63 23.31 -20.95 -12.91
N ARG A 64 22.76 -20.88 -11.69
CA ARG A 64 22.69 -19.67 -10.85
C ARG A 64 23.47 -19.79 -9.56
N TYR A 65 24.64 -20.42 -9.60
CA TYR A 65 25.46 -20.61 -8.41
C TYR A 65 26.04 -19.28 -7.86
N ASN A 66 25.77 -18.98 -6.59
CA ASN A 66 26.29 -17.82 -5.85
C ASN A 66 26.01 -16.44 -6.47
N ASP A 67 25.02 -16.35 -7.35
CA ASP A 67 24.50 -15.08 -7.84
C ASP A 67 23.66 -14.36 -6.76
N LEU A 68 23.08 -13.22 -7.11
CA LEU A 68 22.23 -12.48 -6.17
C LEU A 68 20.98 -13.27 -5.76
N LEU A 69 20.39 -14.04 -6.68
CA LEU A 69 19.17 -14.80 -6.43
C LEU A 69 19.45 -15.97 -5.48
N ASP A 70 20.51 -16.75 -5.72
CA ASP A 70 20.94 -17.83 -4.83
C ASP A 70 21.29 -17.31 -3.43
N ARG A 71 21.98 -16.16 -3.34
CA ARG A 71 22.24 -15.52 -2.05
C ARG A 71 20.95 -15.24 -1.31
N VAL A 72 19.97 -14.59 -1.94
CA VAL A 72 18.64 -14.29 -1.36
C VAL A 72 17.95 -15.57 -0.87
N LEU A 73 17.97 -16.65 -1.65
CA LEU A 73 17.36 -17.92 -1.25
C LEU A 73 18.02 -18.53 -0.01
N ARG A 74 19.33 -18.40 0.15
CA ARG A 74 20.07 -18.92 1.31
C ARG A 74 19.71 -18.25 2.64
N HIS A 75 19.29 -16.98 2.62
CA HIS A 75 18.86 -16.25 3.83
C HIS A 75 17.37 -15.89 3.83
N ARG A 76 16.55 -16.61 3.05
CA ARG A 76 15.09 -16.40 2.96
C ARG A 76 14.37 -16.43 4.30
N ASP A 77 14.83 -17.26 5.24
CA ASP A 77 14.24 -17.35 6.59
C ASP A 77 14.42 -16.04 7.36
N ALA A 78 15.59 -15.39 7.23
CA ALA A 78 15.86 -14.10 7.85
C ALA A 78 15.02 -12.99 7.23
N ILE A 79 14.89 -12.95 5.90
CA ILE A 79 14.05 -11.96 5.20
C ILE A 79 12.60 -12.05 5.71
N ILE A 80 12.03 -13.25 5.72
CA ILE A 80 10.64 -13.46 6.12
C ILE A 80 10.43 -13.24 7.62
N SER A 81 11.40 -13.58 8.49
CA SER A 81 11.26 -13.33 9.94
C SER A 81 11.28 -11.84 10.28
N HIS A 82 12.15 -11.05 9.63
CA HIS A 82 12.18 -9.60 9.82
C HIS A 82 10.92 -8.94 9.27
N LEU A 83 10.48 -9.34 8.08
CA LEU A 83 9.26 -8.79 7.50
C LEU A 83 8.01 -9.15 8.33
N ASN A 84 7.98 -10.34 8.93
CA ASN A 84 6.94 -10.73 9.88
C ASN A 84 6.95 -9.82 11.12
N TRP A 85 8.13 -9.56 11.71
CA TRP A 85 8.27 -8.64 12.83
C TRP A 85 7.77 -7.22 12.46
N VAL A 86 8.15 -6.70 11.29
CA VAL A 86 7.67 -5.39 10.80
C VAL A 86 6.15 -5.38 10.67
N CYS A 87 5.54 -6.44 10.13
CA CYS A 87 4.08 -6.51 9.99
C CYS A 87 3.37 -6.49 11.35
N ILE A 88 3.88 -7.23 12.33
CA ILE A 88 3.34 -7.24 13.70
C ILE A 88 3.49 -5.85 14.33
N PHE A 89 4.69 -5.26 14.22
CA PHE A 89 4.97 -3.92 14.73
C PHE A 89 4.01 -2.89 14.13
N LEU A 90 3.89 -2.84 12.80
CA LEU A 90 2.99 -1.92 12.11
C LEU A 90 1.54 -2.15 12.50
N GLY A 91 1.08 -3.40 12.66
CA GLY A 91 -0.28 -3.70 13.08
C GLY A 91 -0.62 -3.12 14.47
N PHE A 92 0.25 -3.34 15.46
CA PHE A 92 0.05 -2.80 16.81
C PHE A 92 0.15 -1.27 16.87
N HIS A 93 1.06 -0.66 16.11
CA HIS A 93 1.32 0.78 16.16
C HIS A 93 0.51 1.59 15.13
N SER A 94 -0.43 0.96 14.42
CA SER A 94 -1.38 1.63 13.52
C SER A 94 -2.81 1.32 13.93
N PHE A 95 -3.29 0.12 13.61
CA PHE A 95 -4.64 -0.34 13.95
C PHE A 95 -4.87 -0.38 15.46
N GLY A 96 -3.86 -0.74 16.25
CA GLY A 96 -3.95 -0.69 17.71
C GLY A 96 -4.23 0.72 18.26
N LEU A 97 -3.79 1.78 17.59
CA LEU A 97 -4.11 3.17 17.98
C LEU A 97 -5.57 3.53 17.73
N TYR A 98 -6.20 2.94 16.70
CA TYR A 98 -7.64 3.10 16.49
C TYR A 98 -8.44 2.46 17.62
N ILE A 99 -8.08 1.23 18.01
CA ILE A 99 -8.73 0.54 19.15
C ILE A 99 -8.53 1.33 20.46
N HIS A 100 -7.32 1.86 20.68
CA HIS A 100 -7.04 2.75 21.82
C HIS A 100 -7.97 3.97 21.81
N ASN A 101 -8.07 4.65 20.67
CA ASN A 101 -8.92 5.83 20.52
C ASN A 101 -10.40 5.52 20.75
N ASP A 102 -10.92 4.43 20.20
CA ASP A 102 -12.30 4.00 20.42
C ASP A 102 -12.56 3.70 21.90
N THR A 103 -11.61 3.03 22.57
CA THR A 103 -11.72 2.71 24.00
C THR A 103 -11.68 3.98 24.85
N MET A 104 -10.74 4.89 24.62
CA MET A 104 -10.63 6.14 25.38
C MET A 104 -11.83 7.07 25.14
N SER A 105 -12.36 7.09 23.92
CA SER A 105 -13.61 7.81 23.61
C SER A 105 -14.79 7.20 24.36
N ALA A 106 -14.95 5.88 24.35
CA ALA A 106 -16.03 5.18 25.06
C ALA A 106 -15.95 5.36 26.58
N LEU A 107 -14.74 5.46 27.13
CA LEU A 107 -14.50 5.74 28.56
C LEU A 107 -14.67 7.22 28.95
N GLY A 108 -15.03 8.09 28.00
CA GLY A 108 -15.21 9.52 28.27
C GLY A 108 -13.92 10.25 28.61
N ARG A 109 -12.78 9.79 28.08
CA ARG A 109 -11.43 10.37 28.29
C ARG A 109 -10.88 11.00 27.01
N PRO A 110 -11.50 12.06 26.47
CA PRO A 110 -11.08 12.66 25.20
C PRO A 110 -9.66 13.26 25.22
N GLN A 111 -9.15 13.63 26.41
CA GLN A 111 -7.79 14.13 26.61
C GLN A 111 -6.69 13.07 26.40
N ASP A 112 -7.02 11.78 26.45
CA ASP A 112 -6.07 10.68 26.32
C ASP A 112 -6.11 10.03 24.93
N ILE A 113 -6.86 10.63 23.99
CA ILE A 113 -6.99 10.19 22.60
C ILE A 113 -5.82 10.73 21.78
N PHE A 114 -5.32 9.93 20.84
CA PHE A 114 -4.42 10.42 19.82
C PHE A 114 -5.20 11.22 18.76
N SER A 115 -5.16 12.55 18.87
CA SER A 115 -5.92 13.48 18.03
C SER A 115 -5.20 14.82 17.91
N ASP A 116 -5.67 15.70 17.01
CA ASP A 116 -5.08 17.03 16.84
C ASP A 116 -5.24 17.91 18.10
N THR A 117 -6.21 17.63 18.98
CA THR A 117 -6.53 18.47 20.15
C THR A 117 -6.02 17.90 21.48
N ALA A 118 -5.48 16.69 21.47
CA ALA A 118 -4.99 15.99 22.65
C ALA A 118 -3.56 15.50 22.40
N ILE A 119 -3.32 14.19 22.32
CA ILE A 119 -1.99 13.64 22.06
C ILE A 119 -1.70 13.67 20.56
N GLN A 120 -0.81 14.56 20.16
CA GLN A 120 -0.50 14.79 18.74
C GLN A 120 0.56 13.82 18.21
N LEU A 121 0.33 13.28 17.01
CA LEU A 121 1.22 12.43 16.24
C LEU A 121 1.29 12.98 14.81
N GLN A 122 2.07 14.04 14.64
CA GLN A 122 2.09 14.80 13.40
C GLN A 122 3.02 14.18 12.35
N PRO A 123 2.62 14.19 11.06
CA PRO A 123 3.46 13.73 9.94
C PRO A 123 4.47 14.82 9.53
N VAL A 124 5.43 15.12 10.41
CA VAL A 124 6.41 16.22 10.24
C VAL A 124 7.18 16.12 8.91
N PHE A 125 7.56 14.91 8.49
CA PHE A 125 8.28 14.72 7.23
C PHE A 125 7.40 15.00 6.00
N ALA A 126 6.12 14.64 6.04
CA ALA A 126 5.22 14.93 4.93
C ALA A 126 4.95 16.44 4.86
N GLN A 127 4.73 17.10 5.99
CA GLN A 127 4.58 18.56 6.08
C GLN A 127 5.83 19.28 5.56
N TRP A 128 7.03 18.79 5.88
CA TRP A 128 8.28 19.34 5.37
C TRP A 128 8.37 19.26 3.83
N ILE A 129 8.00 18.12 3.23
CA ILE A 129 7.92 17.97 1.77
C ILE A 129 6.88 18.92 1.18
N GLN A 130 5.68 19.00 1.79
CA GLN A 130 4.63 19.92 1.33
C GLN A 130 5.14 21.36 1.31
N ASN A 131 5.77 21.82 2.40
CA ASN A 131 6.29 23.19 2.49
C ASN A 131 7.38 23.46 1.45
N THR A 132 8.24 22.48 1.17
CA THR A 132 9.27 22.62 0.15
C THR A 132 8.66 22.78 -1.25
N HIS A 133 7.60 22.03 -1.55
CA HIS A 133 6.91 22.12 -2.84
C HIS A 133 6.01 23.37 -2.96
N ALA A 134 5.39 23.80 -1.87
CA ALA A 134 4.55 25.00 -1.83
C ALA A 134 5.36 26.29 -1.98
N LEU A 135 6.60 26.32 -1.47
CA LEU A 135 7.52 27.45 -1.57
C LEU A 135 8.41 27.40 -2.82
N ALA A 136 8.30 26.36 -3.65
CA ALA A 136 9.03 26.24 -4.91
C ALA A 136 8.67 27.29 -5.99
N PRO A 137 7.42 27.76 -6.17
CA PRO A 137 7.13 28.80 -7.15
C PRO A 137 7.78 30.12 -6.73
N GLY A 138 8.70 30.63 -7.56
CA GLY A 138 9.57 31.78 -7.26
C GLY A 138 11.04 31.43 -7.03
N ALA A 139 11.36 30.15 -6.80
CA ALA A 139 12.74 29.63 -6.69
C ALA A 139 13.06 28.49 -7.68
N THR A 140 12.18 27.47 -7.82
CA THR A 140 12.43 26.23 -8.59
C THR A 140 11.22 25.60 -9.31
N ALA A 141 10.05 26.26 -9.36
CA ALA A 141 8.77 25.86 -9.99
C ALA A 141 7.89 24.87 -9.19
N SER A 142 6.58 25.18 -9.06
CA SER A 142 5.60 24.35 -8.34
C SER A 142 5.07 23.19 -9.18
N THR A 143 4.63 22.11 -8.52
CA THR A 143 4.19 20.86 -9.18
C THR A 143 2.68 20.61 -9.12
N SER A 144 1.99 21.05 -8.07
CA SER A 144 0.53 20.95 -7.93
C SER A 144 0.01 21.97 -6.92
N LEU A 145 -1.25 22.38 -7.07
CA LEU A 145 -1.96 23.22 -6.10
C LEU A 145 -2.29 22.49 -4.79
N THR A 146 -2.18 21.16 -4.74
CA THR A 146 -2.45 20.36 -3.52
C THR A 146 -1.41 20.55 -2.41
N TRP A 147 -0.21 21.06 -2.74
CA TRP A 147 0.90 21.25 -1.81
C TRP A 147 0.70 22.47 -0.88
N GLY A 148 -0.06 23.47 -1.33
CA GLY A 148 -0.25 24.73 -0.64
C GLY A 148 -0.46 25.90 -1.61
N GLY A 149 -1.25 26.88 -1.20
CA GLY A 149 -1.55 28.11 -1.94
C GLY A 149 -2.82 28.78 -1.39
N ASP A 150 -2.83 30.11 -1.36
CA ASP A 150 -3.97 30.91 -0.85
C ASP A 150 -5.16 30.95 -1.83
N ASP A 151 -4.99 30.49 -3.06
CA ASP A 151 -6.02 30.54 -4.10
C ASP A 151 -6.79 29.22 -4.19
N LEU A 152 -7.97 29.19 -3.54
CA LEU A 152 -9.02 28.23 -3.88
C LEU A 152 -9.43 28.46 -5.35
N VAL A 153 -9.02 27.57 -6.23
CA VAL A 153 -9.47 27.61 -7.63
C VAL A 153 -10.86 27.01 -7.69
N ALA A 154 -11.87 27.83 -7.97
CA ALA A 154 -13.25 27.40 -8.20
C ALA A 154 -13.61 27.58 -9.67
N VAL A 155 -14.33 26.61 -10.25
CA VAL A 155 -14.88 26.68 -11.61
C VAL A 155 -16.37 26.41 -11.52
N GLY A 156 -17.20 27.40 -11.90
CA GLY A 156 -18.66 27.26 -11.88
C GLY A 156 -19.31 27.30 -10.50
N GLY A 157 -18.58 27.71 -9.45
CA GLY A 157 -19.06 27.71 -8.06
C GLY A 157 -18.63 26.48 -7.24
N ASP A 158 -18.14 25.44 -7.92
CA ASP A 158 -17.56 24.26 -7.29
C ASP A 158 -16.05 24.45 -7.09
N GLY A 159 -15.54 24.11 -5.91
CA GLY A 159 -14.10 24.20 -5.60
C GLY A 159 -13.31 23.09 -6.31
N CYS A 160 -12.45 23.44 -7.26
CA CYS A 160 -11.60 22.47 -7.98
C CYS A 160 -10.46 21.91 -7.13
N PHE A 161 -9.93 22.71 -6.19
CA PHE A 161 -8.79 22.32 -5.33
C PHE A 161 -8.87 22.99 -3.96
N VAL A 162 -8.58 22.19 -2.91
CA VAL A 162 -8.27 22.69 -1.57
C VAL A 162 -6.91 22.12 -1.17
N THR A 163 -6.07 22.95 -0.56
CA THR A 163 -4.81 22.53 0.06
C THR A 163 -5.07 21.36 1.02
N TYR A 164 -4.44 20.21 0.81
CA TYR A 164 -4.59 19.07 1.69
C TYR A 164 -3.75 19.26 2.96
N SER A 165 -4.38 19.77 4.02
CA SER A 165 -3.75 19.90 5.33
C SER A 165 -3.48 18.52 5.93
N ILE A 166 -2.24 18.02 5.87
CA ILE A 166 -1.86 16.75 6.50
C ILE A 166 -1.79 16.95 8.03
N ARG A 167 -2.87 16.53 8.72
CA ARG A 167 -3.02 16.52 10.19
C ARG A 167 -2.96 15.09 10.75
N ASN A 168 -3.12 14.88 12.07
CA ASN A 168 -3.02 13.56 12.73
C ASN A 168 -3.87 12.47 12.06
N ARG A 169 -5.08 12.80 11.59
CA ARG A 169 -5.97 11.83 10.93
C ARG A 169 -5.37 11.27 9.64
N GLY A 170 -4.59 12.07 8.92
CA GLY A 170 -3.80 11.58 7.79
C GLY A 170 -2.68 10.64 8.25
N PHE A 171 -2.03 10.92 9.38
CA PHE A 171 -0.92 10.11 9.89
C PHE A 171 -1.31 8.65 10.14
N PHE A 172 -2.35 8.33 10.92
CA PHE A 172 -2.69 6.91 11.21
C PHE A 172 -3.03 6.10 9.97
N PHE A 173 -3.70 6.75 9.02
CA PHE A 173 -4.12 6.14 7.78
C PHE A 173 -2.93 5.68 6.92
N TRP A 174 -1.88 6.50 6.81
CA TRP A 174 -0.65 6.10 6.10
C TRP A 174 0.03 4.89 6.72
N TYR A 175 -0.02 4.73 8.05
CA TYR A 175 0.54 3.55 8.72
C TYR A 175 -0.33 2.30 8.52
N ILE A 176 -1.66 2.43 8.39
CA ILE A 176 -2.53 1.32 7.98
C ILE A 176 -2.20 0.88 6.54
N HIS A 177 -1.94 1.84 5.64
CA HIS A 177 -1.48 1.51 4.30
C HIS A 177 -0.12 0.82 4.29
N ALA A 178 0.84 1.34 5.04
CA ALA A 178 2.12 0.67 5.21
C ALA A 178 1.91 -0.76 5.73
N PHE A 179 1.11 -0.95 6.79
CA PHE A 179 0.80 -2.27 7.35
C PHE A 179 0.22 -3.22 6.31
N THR A 180 -0.87 -2.84 5.65
CA THR A 180 -1.57 -3.71 4.67
C THR A 180 -0.71 -4.05 3.45
N ILE A 181 0.10 -3.10 2.96
CA ILE A 181 1.07 -3.34 1.88
C ILE A 181 2.16 -4.32 2.35
N HIS A 182 2.75 -4.11 3.54
CA HIS A 182 3.80 -4.99 4.06
C HIS A 182 3.31 -6.42 4.28
N VAL A 183 2.07 -6.60 4.77
CA VAL A 183 1.47 -7.94 4.91
C VAL A 183 1.24 -8.59 3.54
N THR A 184 0.77 -7.82 2.56
CA THR A 184 0.62 -8.31 1.17
C THR A 184 1.97 -8.77 0.62
N VAL A 185 3.02 -7.97 0.80
CA VAL A 185 4.40 -8.31 0.39
C VAL A 185 4.90 -9.55 1.14
N LEU A 186 4.66 -9.66 2.45
CA LEU A 186 5.06 -10.81 3.26
C LEU A 186 4.49 -12.11 2.70
N ILE A 187 3.20 -12.14 2.40
CA ILE A 187 2.52 -13.32 1.88
C ILE A 187 3.07 -13.69 0.50
N LEU A 188 3.13 -12.71 -0.41
CA LEU A 188 3.54 -12.94 -1.78
C LEU A 188 5.03 -13.33 -1.88
N LEU A 189 5.92 -12.63 -1.18
CA LEU A 189 7.35 -12.91 -1.16
C LEU A 189 7.66 -14.27 -0.53
N LYS A 190 6.97 -14.63 0.57
CA LYS A 190 7.08 -15.97 1.15
C LYS A 190 6.65 -17.04 0.14
N GLY A 191 5.59 -16.80 -0.62
CA GLY A 191 5.14 -17.70 -1.70
C GLY A 191 6.22 -17.99 -2.74
N VAL A 192 6.98 -16.96 -3.15
CA VAL A 192 8.09 -17.09 -4.10
C VAL A 192 9.30 -17.80 -3.48
N LEU A 193 9.78 -17.33 -2.32
CA LEU A 193 11.02 -17.82 -1.71
C LEU A 193 10.91 -19.27 -1.24
N PHE A 194 9.70 -19.72 -0.87
CA PHE A 194 9.42 -21.08 -0.41
C PHE A 194 8.66 -21.92 -1.46
N ALA A 195 8.70 -21.51 -2.73
CA ALA A 195 8.05 -22.25 -3.81
C ALA A 195 8.69 -23.62 -4.07
N ARG A 196 10.03 -23.71 -4.04
CA ARG A 196 10.77 -24.93 -4.37
C ARG A 196 11.00 -25.89 -3.20
N SER A 197 11.18 -25.33 -2.01
CA SER A 197 11.45 -26.12 -0.80
C SER A 197 11.07 -25.31 0.44
N SER A 198 10.75 -26.01 1.51
CA SER A 198 10.63 -25.46 2.85
C SER A 198 11.18 -26.46 3.86
N ARG A 199 11.34 -26.06 5.13
CA ARG A 199 11.71 -26.99 6.21
C ARG A 199 10.67 -28.10 6.40
N LEU A 200 9.41 -27.83 6.03
CA LEU A 200 8.31 -28.80 6.13
C LEU A 200 8.23 -29.74 4.92
N ILE A 201 8.47 -29.22 3.71
CA ILE A 201 8.40 -29.98 2.45
C ILE A 201 9.68 -29.68 1.64
N PRO A 202 10.70 -30.53 1.74
CA PRO A 202 11.96 -30.33 1.02
C PRO A 202 11.81 -30.42 -0.51
N ASP A 203 10.92 -31.28 -1.00
CA ASP A 203 10.72 -31.64 -2.42
C ASP A 203 9.53 -30.93 -3.08
N LYS A 204 9.19 -29.74 -2.58
CA LYS A 204 8.00 -28.99 -2.99
C LYS A 204 7.97 -28.63 -4.48
N ALA A 205 9.14 -28.45 -5.10
CA ALA A 205 9.27 -28.21 -6.53
C ALA A 205 8.63 -29.33 -7.38
N ASN A 206 8.67 -30.58 -6.92
CA ASN A 206 8.11 -31.73 -7.64
C ASN A 206 6.58 -31.74 -7.63
N LEU A 207 5.96 -31.12 -6.63
CA LEU A 207 4.50 -30.98 -6.53
C LEU A 207 3.97 -29.89 -7.48
N GLY A 208 4.87 -29.05 -8.01
CA GLY A 208 4.53 -27.97 -8.92
C GLY A 208 4.00 -26.72 -8.22
N PHE A 209 3.53 -25.77 -9.04
CA PHE A 209 3.12 -24.45 -8.57
C PHE A 209 1.73 -24.45 -7.91
N ARG A 210 0.81 -25.27 -8.42
CA ARG A 210 -0.59 -25.33 -8.00
C ARG A 210 -0.96 -26.75 -7.59
N PHE A 211 -1.07 -26.96 -6.27
CA PHE A 211 -1.55 -28.21 -5.68
C PHE A 211 -2.35 -27.87 -4.39
N PRO A 212 -3.45 -28.59 -4.10
CA PRO A 212 -4.44 -28.14 -3.13
C PRO A 212 -3.99 -28.24 -1.67
N THR A 213 -3.41 -29.37 -1.27
CA THR A 213 -2.92 -29.62 0.10
C THR A 213 -1.78 -30.63 0.06
N TRP A 214 -0.89 -30.57 1.07
CA TRP A 214 -0.03 -31.72 1.38
C TRP A 214 -0.75 -32.66 2.37
N LYS A 215 -0.20 -33.86 2.60
CA LYS A 215 -0.74 -34.98 3.40
C LYS A 215 -1.34 -34.64 4.79
N ARG A 216 -1.19 -33.40 5.29
CA ARG A 216 -1.73 -32.88 6.57
C ARG A 216 -2.83 -31.81 6.43
N GLY A 217 -3.32 -31.54 5.22
CA GLY A 217 -4.33 -30.49 4.99
C GLY A 217 -3.75 -29.07 4.87
N ASP A 218 -2.44 -28.92 5.00
CA ASP A 218 -1.77 -27.62 4.91
C ASP A 218 -1.81 -27.08 3.47
N LYS A 219 -2.30 -25.84 3.31
CA LYS A 219 -2.23 -25.05 2.07
C LYS A 219 -0.88 -24.37 1.97
N VAL A 220 0.02 -24.98 1.23
CA VAL A 220 1.43 -24.58 1.16
C VAL A 220 1.87 -24.18 -0.24
N SER A 221 1.07 -24.41 -1.28
CA SER A 221 1.49 -24.14 -2.65
C SER A 221 1.74 -22.64 -2.86
N ALA A 222 2.58 -22.30 -3.83
CA ALA A 222 2.79 -20.90 -4.17
C ALA A 222 1.51 -20.26 -4.73
N TRP A 223 0.64 -21.05 -5.36
CA TRP A 223 -0.71 -20.62 -5.73
C TRP A 223 -1.56 -20.21 -4.53
N ASP A 224 -1.49 -20.95 -3.41
CA ASP A 224 -2.23 -20.59 -2.18
C ASP A 224 -1.76 -19.25 -1.60
N HIS A 225 -0.47 -18.93 -1.76
CA HIS A 225 0.06 -17.63 -1.35
C HIS A 225 -0.43 -16.50 -2.27
N VAL A 226 -0.59 -16.75 -3.58
CA VAL A 226 -1.23 -15.80 -4.50
C VAL A 226 -2.69 -15.58 -4.12
N PHE A 227 -3.42 -16.66 -3.84
CA PHE A 227 -4.81 -16.61 -3.38
C PHE A 227 -4.95 -15.77 -2.10
N LEU A 228 -4.14 -16.04 -1.08
CA LEU A 228 -4.14 -15.25 0.16
C LEU A 228 -3.70 -13.79 -0.09
N GLY A 229 -2.73 -13.59 -0.98
CA GLY A 229 -2.25 -12.28 -1.38
C GLY A 229 -3.32 -11.43 -2.07
N LEU A 230 -4.27 -12.03 -2.79
CA LEU A 230 -5.41 -11.32 -3.38
C LEU A 230 -6.33 -10.72 -2.31
N PHE A 231 -6.61 -11.42 -1.21
CA PHE A 231 -7.42 -10.86 -0.11
C PHE A 231 -6.72 -9.69 0.58
N TRP A 232 -5.41 -9.79 0.77
CA TRP A 232 -4.64 -8.71 1.39
C TRP A 232 -4.43 -7.53 0.47
N MET A 233 -4.25 -7.77 -0.83
CA MET A 233 -4.30 -6.73 -1.86
C MET A 233 -5.66 -6.03 -1.86
N TYR A 234 -6.76 -6.80 -1.82
CA TYR A 234 -8.11 -6.25 -1.69
C TYR A 234 -8.23 -5.35 -0.45
N ASN A 235 -7.74 -5.80 0.70
CA ASN A 235 -7.77 -5.01 1.93
C ASN A 235 -6.92 -3.73 1.80
N ALA A 236 -5.70 -3.84 1.26
CA ALA A 236 -4.79 -2.71 1.07
C ALA A 236 -5.38 -1.64 0.14
N ILE A 237 -6.01 -2.06 -0.97
CA ILE A 237 -6.59 -1.14 -1.95
C ILE A 237 -7.91 -0.59 -1.46
N SER A 238 -8.79 -1.39 -0.87
CA SER A 238 -10.12 -0.93 -0.44
C SER A 238 -10.05 0.25 0.52
N VAL A 239 -9.03 0.30 1.37
CA VAL A 239 -8.82 1.39 2.33
C VAL A 239 -8.47 2.72 1.62
N VAL A 240 -7.88 2.72 0.41
CA VAL A 240 -7.37 3.93 -0.26
C VAL A 240 -8.50 4.81 -0.85
N PRO A 241 -9.47 4.29 -1.62
CA PRO A 241 -10.57 5.09 -2.15
C PRO A 241 -11.47 5.68 -1.06
N PHE A 242 -11.68 5.00 0.07
CA PHE A 242 -12.45 5.57 1.19
C PHE A 242 -11.83 6.87 1.72
N GLN A 243 -10.50 6.97 1.71
CA GLN A 243 -9.82 8.21 2.10
C GLN A 243 -9.97 9.31 1.05
N LEU A 244 -9.88 8.94 -0.22
CA LEU A 244 -10.06 9.90 -1.30
C LEU A 244 -11.49 10.44 -1.33
N GLU A 245 -12.47 9.57 -1.19
CA GLU A 245 -13.88 9.93 -1.12
C GLU A 245 -14.16 10.85 0.08
N ASN A 246 -13.61 10.53 1.26
CA ASN A 246 -13.77 11.38 2.44
C ASN A 246 -13.04 12.73 2.29
N ALA A 247 -11.92 12.78 1.57
CA ALA A 247 -11.21 14.02 1.27
C ALA A 247 -11.96 14.90 0.25
N ILE A 248 -12.55 14.29 -0.79
CA ILE A 248 -13.32 14.99 -1.84
C ILE A 248 -14.68 15.47 -1.30
N ARG A 249 -15.37 14.70 -0.45
CA ARG A 249 -16.65 15.09 0.15
C ARG A 249 -16.55 16.32 1.07
N CYS A 250 -15.38 16.64 1.60
CA CYS A 250 -15.17 17.87 2.37
C CYS A 250 -15.11 19.15 1.51
N LEU A 251 -15.16 19.02 0.17
CA LEU A 251 -15.13 20.14 -0.79
C LEU A 251 -16.53 20.61 -1.22
N GLY A 252 -17.58 19.84 -0.90
CA GLY A 252 -18.98 20.13 -1.26
C GLY A 252 -19.84 20.51 -0.07
#